data_AF-A0A1I2PWA8-F1
#
_entry.id   AF-A0A1I2PWA8-F1
#
_cell.length_a   1.000
_cell.length_b   1.000
_cell.length_c   1.000
_cell.angle_alpha   90.00
_cell.angle_beta   90.00
_cell.angle_gamma   90.00
#
_symmetry.space_group_name_H-M   'P 1'
#
loop_
_entity.id
_entity.type
_entity.pdbx_description
1 polymer ?
#
loop_
_entity_poly.entity_id
_entity_poly.type
_entity_poly.pdbx_seq_one_letter_code
_entity_poly.pdbx_strand_id
1 'polypeptide(L)'
;MVIIKSEGQMINSYRNKKFVSSMDGLREAEKKEIILEGICIKCDRENNLKIKLGNIIGTIPYDELSNGADHMRISEAWTMVNKPVQFLVERIESGDSYGVVLSRKRAMNIVREEIWGKLKLGDYVSGTIKVIDSEKAMVDIGCGNLAVLSKDDVCDVKLDNILERFHVGEEIEARIKDKDKNNIFISTKEFWEIWDKNIKDIEEGTFVSGVIKNKISNGVLIELNEHVRGIANYYKGTSYGDVVTVYIKKIDPVKKRIKVEIVTDDYEFYKKEKEDFKEKTKDNIIGKKDNSRRWEGSFKGKSPFVIVQGEQREIEHFGNDYVSIYQIIFDVKHNYINEIHYKILEIVNKHRYVTSKQITDIMNYYKFDTTQERIKRAMKICLKKQLLERCFFANNGGCSSYKVYSLGKNGADLLRYRGNKSYWNPLESVEKPDKIKKVLATNQIITAYMKCSHDFKNYYINQIITAKEDDIATVRASAIIYTEQNDYVYEVIRRKENWEKCLCDKLTRYEKVFENIEFTNLEFDKKPKFVICGEDKEQNIEISDLLKGMDFKNLRILYTVDKLNLVENFENSIYEIK
;
A
#
# COMPACT_ATOMS: atom_id res chain seq x y z
N MET A 1 -13.39 -1.93 11.44
CA MET A 1 -13.56 -3.18 10.67
C MET A 1 -12.36 -4.05 11.00
N VAL A 2 -12.59 -5.20 11.65
CA VAL A 2 -11.52 -6.18 11.86
C VAL A 2 -11.12 -6.68 10.49
N ILE A 3 -9.84 -6.61 10.15
CA ILE A 3 -9.33 -7.22 8.91
C ILE A 3 -9.33 -8.71 9.22
N ILE A 4 -10.38 -9.40 8.77
CA ILE A 4 -10.49 -10.84 8.96
C ILE A 4 -9.66 -11.48 7.84
N LYS A 5 -8.52 -12.02 8.21
CA LYS A 5 -7.54 -12.55 7.25
C LYS A 5 -7.80 -14.01 6.95
N SER A 6 -7.71 -14.38 5.67
CA SER A 6 -7.73 -15.75 5.22
C SER A 6 -6.52 -16.53 5.74
N GLU A 7 -6.62 -17.85 5.84
CA GLU A 7 -5.47 -18.69 6.17
C GLU A 7 -4.36 -18.50 5.12
N GLY A 8 -3.16 -18.15 5.59
CA GLY A 8 -1.93 -17.89 4.84
C GLY A 8 -1.45 -16.44 4.84
N GLN A 9 -2.26 -15.51 5.36
CA GLN A 9 -1.93 -14.07 5.32
C GLN A 9 -1.25 -13.55 6.60
N MET A 10 -1.14 -14.35 7.67
CA MET A 10 -0.56 -13.92 8.96
C MET A 10 0.79 -14.57 9.28
N ILE A 11 1.14 -15.65 8.58
CA ILE A 11 2.30 -16.52 8.89
C ILE A 11 3.61 -15.72 9.04
N ASN A 12 3.76 -14.67 8.22
CA ASN A 12 4.96 -13.86 8.17
C ASN A 12 4.92 -12.59 9.03
N SER A 13 3.79 -12.26 9.63
CA SER A 13 3.65 -11.06 10.46
C SER A 13 4.52 -11.13 11.71
N TYR A 14 4.96 -9.95 12.17
CA TYR A 14 5.71 -9.78 13.41
C TYR A 14 4.94 -10.33 14.61
N ARG A 15 3.64 -10.00 14.72
CA ARG A 15 2.73 -10.52 15.75
C ARG A 15 2.79 -12.04 15.81
N ASN A 16 2.53 -12.71 14.68
CA ASN A 16 2.49 -14.17 14.64
C ASN A 16 3.85 -14.77 15.05
N LYS A 17 4.94 -14.28 14.45
CA LYS A 17 6.30 -14.73 14.75
C LYS A 17 6.68 -14.56 16.22
N LYS A 18 6.34 -13.43 16.84
CA LYS A 18 6.61 -13.17 18.26
C LYS A 18 5.97 -14.25 19.13
N PHE A 19 4.66 -14.47 18.98
CA PHE A 19 3.92 -15.39 19.83
C PHE A 19 4.30 -16.86 19.60
N VAL A 20 4.47 -17.30 18.35
CA VAL A 20 4.81 -18.71 18.06
C VAL A 20 6.27 -19.06 18.34
N SER A 21 7.15 -18.07 18.56
CA SER A 21 8.59 -18.32 18.71
C SER A 21 9.02 -18.89 20.06
N SER A 22 8.17 -18.84 21.09
CA SER A 22 8.52 -19.21 22.47
C SER A 22 7.32 -19.74 23.25
N MET A 23 7.58 -20.51 24.30
CA MET A 23 6.52 -21.03 25.16
C MET A 23 5.77 -19.92 25.90
N ASP A 24 6.46 -18.87 26.33
CA ASP A 24 5.83 -17.73 26.99
C ASP A 24 4.93 -16.95 26.04
N GLY A 25 5.33 -16.81 24.77
CA GLY A 25 4.46 -16.27 23.74
C GLY A 25 3.19 -17.09 23.54
N LEU A 26 3.29 -18.43 23.53
CA LEU A 26 2.12 -19.31 23.42
C LEU A 26 1.21 -19.22 24.66
N ARG A 27 1.77 -19.11 25.87
CA ARG A 27 0.98 -18.89 27.10
C ARG A 27 0.26 -17.55 27.09
N GLU A 28 0.91 -16.49 26.60
CA GLU A 28 0.26 -15.19 26.46
C GLU A 28 -0.87 -15.27 25.42
N ALA A 29 -0.64 -15.97 24.31
CA ALA A 29 -1.64 -16.18 23.27
C ALA A 29 -2.84 -17.01 23.73
N GLU A 30 -2.62 -18.04 24.55
CA GLU A 30 -3.67 -18.82 25.23
C GLU A 30 -4.54 -17.92 26.10
N LYS A 31 -3.90 -17.13 27.00
CA LYS A 31 -4.61 -16.26 27.95
C LYS A 31 -5.43 -15.17 27.23
N LYS A 32 -4.92 -14.63 26.14
CA LYS A 32 -5.53 -13.53 25.37
C LYS A 32 -6.38 -14.00 24.18
N GLU A 33 -6.56 -15.31 24.00
CA GLU A 33 -7.28 -15.92 22.86
C GLU A 33 -6.82 -15.36 21.49
N ILE A 34 -5.49 -15.28 21.30
CA ILE A 34 -4.89 -14.74 20.09
C ILE A 34 -4.90 -15.81 19.00
N ILE A 35 -5.60 -15.53 17.89
CA ILE A 35 -5.51 -16.37 16.69
C ILE A 35 -4.11 -16.24 16.09
N LEU A 36 -3.43 -17.37 15.98
CA LEU A 36 -2.09 -17.53 15.41
C LEU A 36 -2.15 -18.42 14.16
N GLU A 37 -1.05 -18.48 13.43
CA GLU A 37 -0.92 -19.25 12.20
C GLU A 37 0.42 -19.99 12.16
N GLY A 38 0.40 -21.22 11.64
CA GLY A 38 1.57 -22.08 11.55
C GLY A 38 1.46 -23.05 10.39
N ILE A 39 2.61 -23.55 9.90
CA ILE A 39 2.62 -24.52 8.80
C ILE A 39 2.36 -25.91 9.35
N CYS A 40 1.35 -26.60 8.81
CA CYS A 40 1.16 -28.02 9.06
C CYS A 40 2.28 -28.82 8.38
N ILE A 41 3.08 -29.51 9.17
CA ILE A 41 4.23 -30.29 8.68
C ILE A 41 3.91 -31.78 8.53
N LYS A 42 2.87 -32.26 9.21
CA LYS A 42 2.49 -33.68 9.21
C LYS A 42 1.04 -33.86 9.64
N CYS A 43 0.37 -34.82 9.04
CA CYS A 43 -0.84 -35.44 9.58
C CYS A 43 -0.44 -36.84 10.10
N ASP A 44 -0.73 -37.16 11.36
CA ASP A 44 -0.36 -38.45 11.96
C ASP A 44 -1.41 -39.55 11.70
N ARG A 45 -1.18 -40.76 12.24
CA ARG A 45 -2.06 -41.92 12.01
C ARG A 45 -3.44 -41.76 12.64
N GLU A 46 -3.57 -40.89 13.63
CA GLU A 46 -4.84 -40.54 14.28
C GLU A 46 -5.52 -39.36 13.57
N ASN A 47 -4.95 -38.89 12.46
CA ASN A 47 -5.37 -37.73 11.68
C ASN A 47 -5.21 -36.38 12.39
N ASN A 48 -4.41 -36.32 13.46
CA ASN A 48 -4.07 -35.05 14.10
C ASN A 48 -3.03 -34.30 13.25
N LEU A 49 -3.14 -32.98 13.22
CA LEU A 49 -2.17 -32.13 12.51
C LEU A 49 -1.04 -31.71 13.44
N LYS A 50 0.19 -31.87 12.97
CA LYS A 50 1.39 -31.32 13.62
C LYS A 50 1.73 -29.98 12.97
N ILE A 51 1.67 -28.92 13.76
CA ILE A 51 1.88 -27.54 13.32
C ILE A 51 3.23 -27.05 13.82
N LYS A 52 4.05 -26.49 12.92
CA LYS A 52 5.33 -25.89 13.26
C LYS A 52 5.14 -24.48 13.81
N LEU A 53 5.60 -24.26 15.05
CA LEU A 53 5.53 -23.01 15.82
C LEU A 53 6.96 -22.57 16.16
N GLY A 54 7.69 -22.01 15.18
CA GLY A 54 9.12 -21.77 15.35
C GLY A 54 9.89 -23.08 15.61
N ASN A 55 10.38 -23.25 16.84
CA ASN A 55 11.09 -24.45 17.30
C ASN A 55 10.19 -25.46 18.05
N ILE A 56 8.91 -25.12 18.25
CA ILE A 56 7.93 -25.94 18.94
C ILE A 56 7.04 -26.64 17.90
N ILE A 57 6.55 -27.83 18.22
CA ILE A 57 5.54 -28.52 17.42
C ILE A 57 4.25 -28.58 18.23
N GLY A 58 3.22 -27.90 17.75
CA GLY A 58 1.87 -28.00 18.29
C GLY A 58 1.09 -29.13 17.62
N THR A 59 0.07 -29.64 18.30
CA THR A 59 -0.86 -30.64 17.76
C THR A 59 -2.26 -30.06 17.73
N ILE A 60 -2.93 -30.12 16.57
CA ILE A 60 -4.38 -29.92 16.47
C ILE A 60 -5.02 -31.31 16.40
N PRO A 61 -5.79 -31.73 17.42
CA PRO A 61 -6.57 -32.96 17.39
C PRO A 61 -7.56 -32.99 16.21
N TYR A 62 -7.87 -34.18 15.69
CA TYR A 62 -8.78 -34.31 14.54
C TYR A 62 -10.17 -33.69 14.77
N ASP A 63 -10.72 -33.81 15.98
CA ASP A 63 -12.00 -33.22 16.41
C ASP A 63 -11.98 -31.70 16.59
N GLU A 64 -10.77 -31.11 16.61
CA GLU A 64 -10.52 -29.67 16.71
C GLU A 64 -10.18 -29.02 15.34
N LEU A 65 -10.31 -29.76 14.23
CA LEU A 65 -10.00 -29.25 12.88
C LEU A 65 -11.14 -28.48 12.22
N SER A 66 -12.40 -28.79 12.55
CA SER A 66 -13.57 -28.12 11.97
C SER A 66 -14.51 -27.59 13.04
N ASN A 67 -15.37 -26.64 12.67
CA ASN A 67 -16.36 -26.01 13.55
C ASN A 67 -17.49 -26.97 14.02
N GLY A 68 -17.45 -28.26 13.65
CA GLY A 68 -18.45 -29.28 14.03
C GLY A 68 -19.77 -29.23 13.26
N ALA A 69 -20.04 -28.17 12.50
CA ALA A 69 -21.18 -28.10 11.58
C ALA A 69 -20.90 -28.87 10.28
N ASP A 70 -19.62 -28.90 9.87
CA ASP A 70 -19.14 -29.69 8.74
C ASP A 70 -18.41 -30.94 9.25
N HIS A 71 -18.91 -32.12 8.88
CA HIS A 71 -18.16 -33.36 9.03
C HIS A 71 -16.95 -33.34 8.10
N MET A 72 -15.81 -32.89 8.64
CA MET A 72 -14.56 -32.83 7.90
C MET A 72 -14.09 -34.24 7.56
N ARG A 73 -13.85 -34.50 6.28
CA ARG A 73 -13.37 -35.81 5.83
C ARG A 73 -11.90 -35.98 6.19
N ILE A 74 -11.49 -37.20 6.50
CA ILE A 74 -10.07 -37.52 6.76
C ILE A 74 -9.16 -37.05 5.62
N SER A 75 -9.60 -37.22 4.37
CA SER A 75 -8.87 -36.74 3.19
C SER A 75 -8.63 -35.24 3.20
N GLU A 76 -9.55 -34.43 3.74
CA GLU A 76 -9.40 -32.97 3.83
C GLU A 76 -8.27 -32.60 4.81
N ALA A 77 -8.15 -33.32 5.93
CA ALA A 77 -7.05 -33.16 6.88
C ALA A 77 -5.69 -33.38 6.21
N TRP A 78 -5.59 -34.40 5.35
CA TRP A 78 -4.36 -34.71 4.62
C TRP A 78 -3.95 -33.58 3.66
N THR A 79 -4.92 -32.90 3.04
CA THR A 79 -4.63 -31.78 2.14
C THR A 79 -4.09 -30.53 2.85
N MET A 80 -4.16 -30.48 4.18
CA MET A 80 -3.63 -29.35 4.97
C MET A 80 -2.12 -29.45 5.20
N VAL A 81 -1.49 -30.60 4.92
CA VAL A 81 -0.03 -30.74 5.01
C VAL A 81 0.65 -29.77 4.04
N ASN A 82 1.70 -29.10 4.52
CA ASN A 82 2.43 -28.01 3.89
C ASN A 82 1.62 -26.72 3.67
N LYS A 83 0.44 -26.60 4.28
CA LYS A 83 -0.37 -25.37 4.23
C LYS A 83 -0.34 -24.64 5.58
N PRO A 84 -0.48 -23.30 5.56
CA PRO A 84 -0.73 -22.53 6.77
C PRO A 84 -2.11 -22.88 7.33
N VAL A 85 -2.17 -23.00 8.66
CA VAL A 85 -3.38 -23.31 9.41
C VAL A 85 -3.50 -22.32 10.56
N GLN A 86 -4.66 -21.70 10.71
CA GLN A 86 -4.94 -20.81 11.83
C GLN A 86 -5.49 -21.57 13.03
N PHE A 87 -5.12 -21.14 14.24
CA PHE A 87 -5.50 -21.81 15.48
C PHE A 87 -5.44 -20.87 16.68
N LEU A 88 -6.11 -21.26 17.76
CA LEU A 88 -5.84 -20.81 19.11
C LEU A 88 -4.96 -21.83 19.84
N VAL A 89 -4.23 -21.38 20.85
CA VAL A 89 -3.62 -22.28 21.83
C VAL A 89 -4.72 -22.73 22.77
N GLU A 90 -5.04 -24.03 22.74
CA GLU A 90 -6.11 -24.61 23.56
C GLU A 90 -5.66 -24.82 25.00
N ARG A 91 -4.48 -25.44 25.13
CA ARG A 91 -3.81 -25.68 26.40
C ARG A 91 -2.35 -26.03 26.17
N ILE A 92 -1.54 -25.81 27.19
CA ILE A 92 -0.14 -26.24 27.22
C ILE A 92 0.01 -27.30 28.31
N GLU A 93 0.33 -28.53 27.90
CA GLU A 93 0.48 -29.65 28.83
C GLU A 93 1.87 -29.63 29.50
N SER A 94 1.90 -29.91 30.81
CA SER A 94 3.14 -29.90 31.61
C SER A 94 3.74 -31.32 31.69
N GLY A 95 4.96 -31.52 31.16
CA GLY A 95 5.68 -32.80 31.17
C GLY A 95 7.01 -32.76 30.40
N ASP A 96 7.73 -33.89 30.32
CA ASP A 96 9.07 -34.00 29.70
C ASP A 96 9.11 -33.67 28.19
N SER A 97 7.94 -33.68 27.55
CA SER A 97 7.70 -33.09 26.23
C SER A 97 6.47 -32.19 26.33
N TYR A 98 6.66 -30.89 26.56
CA TYR A 98 5.55 -29.91 26.59
C TYR A 98 4.71 -30.02 25.32
N GLY A 99 3.55 -30.67 25.43
CA GLY A 99 2.59 -30.81 24.34
C GLY A 99 1.79 -29.52 24.22
N VAL A 100 1.99 -28.77 23.14
CA VAL A 100 1.13 -27.63 22.82
C VAL A 100 -0.08 -28.15 22.05
N VAL A 101 -1.25 -28.09 22.68
CA VAL A 101 -2.51 -28.46 22.05
C VAL A 101 -3.15 -27.20 21.47
N LEU A 102 -3.57 -27.29 20.22
CA LEU A 102 -4.08 -26.19 19.43
C LEU A 102 -5.51 -26.50 18.99
N SER A 103 -6.33 -25.46 18.81
CA SER A 103 -7.69 -25.58 18.30
C SER A 103 -7.90 -24.68 17.09
N ARG A 104 -8.10 -25.30 15.92
CA ARG A 104 -8.57 -24.58 14.72
C ARG A 104 -10.06 -24.27 14.83
N LYS A 105 -10.84 -25.22 15.34
CA LYS A 105 -12.28 -25.11 15.60
C LYS A 105 -12.65 -23.87 16.42
N ARG A 106 -11.96 -23.59 17.53
CA ARG A 106 -12.22 -22.38 18.32
C ARG A 106 -11.86 -21.10 17.57
N ALA A 107 -10.73 -21.07 16.87
CA ALA A 107 -10.34 -19.93 16.05
C ALA A 107 -11.41 -19.63 14.98
N MET A 108 -11.90 -20.68 14.29
CA MET A 108 -13.00 -20.58 13.33
C MET A 108 -14.26 -20.01 13.98
N ASN A 109 -14.64 -20.48 15.17
CA ASN A 109 -15.86 -20.06 15.86
C ASN A 109 -15.81 -18.60 16.34
N ILE A 110 -14.68 -18.12 16.89
CA ILE A 110 -14.53 -16.70 17.26
C ILE A 110 -14.74 -15.81 16.04
N VAL A 111 -14.07 -16.14 14.93
CA VAL A 111 -14.21 -15.37 13.68
C VAL A 111 -15.63 -15.48 13.12
N ARG A 112 -16.25 -16.66 13.22
CA ARG A 112 -17.63 -16.88 12.81
C ARG A 112 -18.60 -15.98 13.56
N GLU A 113 -18.47 -15.87 14.88
CA GLU A 113 -19.32 -14.98 15.68
C GLU A 113 -19.17 -13.52 15.25
N GLU A 114 -17.94 -13.07 14.97
CA GLU A 114 -17.72 -11.72 14.46
C GLU A 114 -18.37 -11.51 13.09
N ILE A 115 -18.18 -12.44 12.16
CA ILE A 115 -18.74 -12.39 10.82
C ILE A 115 -20.28 -12.33 10.89
N TRP A 116 -20.93 -13.25 11.63
CA TRP A 116 -22.39 -13.32 11.68
C TRP A 116 -23.02 -12.20 12.51
N GLY A 117 -22.34 -11.76 13.58
CA GLY A 117 -22.83 -10.73 14.50
C GLY A 117 -22.63 -9.30 13.99
N LYS A 118 -21.50 -9.01 13.32
CA LYS A 118 -21.13 -7.64 12.92
C LYS A 118 -21.45 -7.36 11.45
N LEU A 119 -21.33 -8.32 10.54
CA LEU A 119 -21.55 -8.08 9.12
C LEU A 119 -23.04 -8.10 8.75
N LYS A 120 -23.44 -7.10 7.98
CA LYS A 120 -24.80 -6.89 7.50
C LYS A 120 -24.91 -7.22 6.02
N LEU A 121 -26.14 -7.47 5.59
CA LEU A 121 -26.43 -7.61 4.16
C LEU A 121 -26.01 -6.34 3.44
N GLY A 122 -25.29 -6.53 2.34
CA GLY A 122 -24.75 -5.48 1.53
C GLY A 122 -23.37 -4.96 1.93
N ASP A 123 -22.79 -5.41 3.05
CA ASP A 123 -21.40 -5.10 3.42
C ASP A 123 -20.41 -5.77 2.46
N TYR A 124 -19.24 -5.17 2.29
CA TYR A 124 -18.16 -5.71 1.47
C TYR A 124 -17.19 -6.53 2.31
N VAL A 125 -16.76 -7.65 1.75
CA VAL A 125 -15.77 -8.57 2.31
C VAL A 125 -14.72 -8.92 1.28
N SER A 126 -13.49 -9.10 1.73
CA SER A 126 -12.41 -9.70 0.95
C SER A 126 -12.24 -11.16 1.34
N GLY A 127 -11.90 -12.02 0.38
CA GLY A 127 -11.63 -13.42 0.69
C GLY A 127 -10.79 -14.11 -0.39
N THR A 128 -10.32 -15.31 -0.07
CA THR A 128 -9.48 -16.12 -0.96
C THR A 128 -10.22 -17.37 -1.40
N ILE A 129 -10.27 -17.63 -2.71
CA ILE A 129 -10.93 -18.82 -3.25
C ILE A 129 -10.16 -20.07 -2.83
N LYS A 130 -10.79 -20.95 -2.04
CA LYS A 130 -10.17 -22.20 -1.58
C LYS A 130 -10.54 -23.38 -2.47
N VAL A 131 -11.80 -23.44 -2.90
CA VAL A 131 -12.34 -24.52 -3.74
C VAL A 131 -13.28 -23.88 -4.76
N ILE A 132 -13.28 -24.40 -5.99
CA ILE A 132 -14.18 -23.95 -7.04
C ILE A 132 -14.54 -25.14 -7.94
N ASP A 133 -15.82 -25.28 -8.25
CA ASP A 133 -16.37 -26.26 -9.20
C ASP A 133 -17.05 -25.53 -10.37
N SER A 134 -17.91 -26.19 -11.16
CA SER A 134 -18.57 -25.51 -12.28
C SER A 134 -19.69 -24.54 -11.90
N GLU A 135 -20.29 -24.71 -10.72
CA GLU A 135 -21.50 -24.02 -10.28
C GLU A 135 -21.25 -23.05 -9.12
N LYS A 136 -20.20 -23.25 -8.32
CA LYS A 136 -19.91 -22.38 -7.17
C LYS A 136 -18.42 -22.34 -6.82
N ALA A 137 -18.05 -21.27 -6.11
CA ALA A 137 -16.76 -21.10 -5.46
C ALA A 137 -16.95 -20.97 -3.94
N MET A 138 -16.09 -21.66 -3.18
CA MET A 138 -15.96 -21.54 -1.74
C MET A 138 -14.83 -20.57 -1.42
N VAL A 139 -15.16 -19.48 -0.75
CA VAL A 139 -14.28 -18.32 -0.54
C VAL A 139 -14.01 -18.19 0.95
N ASP A 140 -12.77 -18.38 1.38
CA ASP A 140 -12.35 -18.12 2.76
C ASP A 140 -12.40 -16.62 3.01
N ILE A 141 -13.34 -16.18 3.83
CA ILE A 141 -13.52 -14.78 4.24
C ILE A 141 -12.94 -14.54 5.64
N GLY A 142 -12.15 -15.50 6.16
CA GLY A 142 -11.54 -15.39 7.46
C GLY A 142 -11.40 -16.69 8.21
N CYS A 143 -10.17 -17.05 8.59
CA CYS A 143 -9.89 -18.20 9.46
C CYS A 143 -10.57 -19.50 9.00
N GLY A 144 -10.68 -19.72 7.69
CA GLY A 144 -11.31 -20.92 7.14
C GLY A 144 -12.84 -20.92 7.18
N ASN A 145 -13.50 -19.81 7.53
CA ASN A 145 -14.93 -19.64 7.34
C ASN A 145 -15.22 -19.39 5.86
N LEU A 146 -15.87 -20.36 5.21
CA LEU A 146 -16.13 -20.33 3.79
C LEU A 146 -17.48 -19.65 3.49
N ALA A 147 -17.46 -18.64 2.64
CA ALA A 147 -18.62 -18.09 1.97
C ALA A 147 -18.85 -18.76 0.61
N VAL A 148 -20.10 -18.80 0.19
CA VAL A 148 -20.52 -19.39 -1.09
C VAL A 148 -20.74 -18.29 -2.12
N LEU A 149 -19.98 -18.35 -3.21
CA LEU A 149 -20.22 -17.58 -4.42
C LEU A 149 -20.82 -18.52 -5.47
N SER A 150 -22.13 -18.44 -5.69
CA SER A 150 -22.81 -19.19 -6.74
C SER A 150 -22.53 -18.58 -8.11
N LYS A 151 -22.57 -19.40 -9.17
CA LYS A 151 -22.41 -18.97 -10.56
C LYS A 151 -23.37 -17.83 -10.93
N ASP A 152 -24.62 -17.92 -10.46
CA ASP A 152 -25.66 -16.89 -10.67
C ASP A 152 -25.40 -15.58 -9.93
N ASP A 153 -24.44 -15.56 -8.99
CA ASP A 153 -24.06 -14.40 -8.18
C ASP A 153 -22.73 -13.79 -8.60
N VAL A 154 -22.10 -14.34 -9.64
CA VAL A 154 -20.88 -13.79 -10.23
C VAL A 154 -21.20 -12.54 -11.05
N CYS A 155 -22.23 -12.63 -11.88
CA CYS A 155 -22.62 -11.60 -12.84
C CYS A 155 -24.07 -11.76 -13.34
N ASP A 156 -24.56 -10.79 -14.11
CA ASP A 156 -25.91 -10.83 -14.71
C ASP A 156 -25.97 -11.58 -16.04
N VAL A 157 -24.82 -12.03 -16.56
CA VAL A 157 -24.72 -12.84 -17.77
C VAL A 157 -24.70 -14.31 -17.38
N LYS A 158 -25.41 -15.16 -18.14
CA LYS A 158 -25.38 -16.60 -17.92
C LYS A 158 -23.98 -17.15 -18.23
N LEU A 159 -23.26 -17.57 -17.18
CA LEU A 159 -22.01 -18.30 -17.31
C LEU A 159 -22.28 -19.79 -17.46
N ASP A 160 -21.53 -20.46 -18.33
CA ASP A 160 -21.55 -21.92 -18.41
C ASP A 160 -20.87 -22.52 -17.17
N ASN A 161 -19.73 -21.94 -16.77
CA ASN A 161 -18.91 -22.43 -15.66
C ASN A 161 -18.17 -21.28 -14.94
N ILE A 162 -18.21 -21.24 -13.61
CA ILE A 162 -17.54 -20.22 -12.79
C ILE A 162 -15.99 -20.27 -12.87
N LEU A 163 -15.40 -21.43 -13.18
CA LEU A 163 -13.95 -21.62 -13.43
C LEU A 163 -13.42 -20.78 -14.59
N GLU A 164 -14.30 -20.31 -15.46
CA GLU A 164 -13.90 -19.40 -16.52
C GLU A 164 -13.43 -18.05 -15.95
N ARG A 165 -13.98 -17.64 -14.80
CA ARG A 165 -13.73 -16.32 -14.24
C ARG A 165 -12.74 -16.32 -13.08
N PHE A 166 -12.71 -17.39 -12.31
CA PHE A 166 -12.00 -17.42 -11.04
C PHE A 166 -11.09 -18.63 -10.91
N HIS A 167 -10.03 -18.46 -10.14
CA HIS A 167 -9.05 -19.52 -9.88
C HIS A 167 -8.85 -19.76 -8.38
N VAL A 168 -8.52 -21.00 -8.02
CA VAL A 168 -8.09 -21.32 -6.64
C VAL A 168 -6.88 -20.45 -6.27
N GLY A 169 -6.92 -19.87 -5.07
CA GLY A 169 -5.92 -18.94 -4.55
C GLY A 169 -6.15 -17.48 -4.95
N GLU A 170 -7.09 -17.18 -5.86
CA GLU A 170 -7.42 -15.80 -6.21
C GLU A 170 -8.05 -15.07 -5.01
N GLU A 171 -7.58 -13.85 -4.75
CA GLU A 171 -8.23 -12.92 -3.82
C GLU A 171 -9.31 -12.13 -4.54
N ILE A 172 -10.51 -12.15 -3.97
CA ILE A 172 -11.68 -11.48 -4.50
C ILE A 172 -12.28 -10.56 -3.45
N GLU A 173 -12.90 -9.50 -3.93
CA GLU A 173 -13.83 -8.68 -3.14
C GLU A 173 -15.24 -9.07 -3.55
N ALA A 174 -16.12 -9.19 -2.56
CA ALA A 174 -17.50 -9.60 -2.76
C ALA A 174 -18.41 -8.86 -1.77
N ARG A 175 -19.68 -8.76 -2.11
CA ARG A 175 -20.71 -8.19 -1.24
C ARG A 175 -21.49 -9.32 -0.58
N ILE A 176 -21.86 -9.16 0.69
CA ILE A 176 -22.74 -10.10 1.38
C ILE A 176 -24.14 -9.97 0.78
N LYS A 177 -24.57 -11.01 0.05
CA LYS A 177 -25.88 -11.08 -0.58
C LYS A 177 -26.93 -11.58 0.42
N ASP A 178 -26.61 -12.67 1.10
CA ASP A 178 -27.51 -13.29 2.07
C ASP A 178 -26.73 -14.03 3.17
N LYS A 179 -27.39 -14.31 4.30
CA LYS A 179 -26.84 -15.14 5.37
C LYS A 179 -27.93 -16.00 6.00
N ASP A 180 -27.65 -17.28 6.16
CA ASP A 180 -28.46 -18.19 6.97
C ASP A 180 -27.69 -18.57 8.26
N LYS A 181 -28.22 -19.50 9.06
CA LYS A 181 -27.56 -19.93 10.32
C LYS A 181 -26.17 -20.53 10.09
N ASN A 182 -25.95 -21.17 8.95
CA ASN A 182 -24.79 -21.98 8.63
C ASN A 182 -23.92 -21.37 7.52
N ASN A 183 -24.51 -20.64 6.56
CA ASN A 183 -23.83 -20.18 5.35
C ASN A 183 -23.91 -18.66 5.18
N ILE A 184 -22.90 -18.12 4.52
CA ILE A 184 -22.90 -16.76 3.97
C ILE A 184 -22.84 -16.87 2.45
N PHE A 185 -23.75 -16.19 1.80
CA PHE A 185 -23.82 -16.08 0.36
C PHE A 185 -23.29 -14.72 -0.05
N ILE A 186 -22.34 -14.72 -0.97
CA ILE A 186 -21.70 -13.51 -1.48
C ILE A 186 -21.99 -13.33 -2.96
N SER A 187 -21.93 -12.09 -3.43
CA SER A 187 -22.06 -11.73 -4.84
C SER A 187 -20.92 -10.84 -5.28
N THR A 188 -20.50 -11.01 -6.54
CA THR A 188 -19.54 -10.13 -7.21
C THR A 188 -20.18 -9.29 -8.31
N LYS A 189 -21.52 -9.29 -8.42
CA LYS A 189 -22.27 -8.61 -9.49
C LYS A 189 -21.99 -7.11 -9.53
N GLU A 190 -21.86 -6.46 -8.38
CA GLU A 190 -21.56 -5.03 -8.30
C GLU A 190 -20.22 -4.70 -8.97
N PHE A 191 -19.24 -5.60 -8.85
CA PHE A 191 -17.93 -5.45 -9.50
C PHE A 191 -17.98 -5.75 -11.00
N TRP A 192 -19.03 -6.45 -11.47
CA TRP A 192 -19.29 -6.66 -12.88
C TRP A 192 -19.60 -5.32 -13.56
N GLU A 193 -20.53 -4.53 -13.04
CA GLU A 193 -20.82 -3.20 -13.59
C GLU A 193 -19.59 -2.27 -13.55
N ILE A 194 -18.77 -2.40 -12.52
CA ILE A 194 -17.51 -1.65 -12.42
C ILE A 194 -16.54 -2.08 -13.52
N TRP A 195 -16.44 -3.39 -13.83
CA TRP A 195 -15.65 -3.86 -14.97
C TRP A 195 -16.12 -3.27 -16.31
N ASP A 196 -17.44 -3.20 -16.57
CA ASP A 196 -17.97 -2.61 -17.82
C ASP A 196 -17.64 -1.12 -17.95
N LYS A 197 -17.50 -0.42 -16.81
CA LYS A 197 -17.05 0.97 -16.78
C LYS A 197 -15.54 1.05 -17.00
N ASN A 198 -14.78 0.16 -16.37
CA ASN A 198 -13.32 0.25 -16.29
C ASN A 198 -12.58 -0.41 -17.47
N ILE A 199 -13.27 -1.23 -18.28
CA ILE A 199 -12.74 -1.81 -19.52
C ILE A 199 -12.76 -0.83 -20.70
N LYS A 200 -13.54 0.26 -20.63
CA LYS A 200 -13.81 1.14 -21.79
C LYS A 200 -12.56 1.71 -22.44
N ASP A 201 -11.47 1.81 -21.68
CA ASP A 201 -10.18 2.34 -22.12
C ASP A 201 -9.16 1.23 -22.46
N ILE A 202 -9.60 -0.03 -22.55
CA ILE A 202 -8.77 -1.22 -22.85
C ILE A 202 -9.35 -1.91 -24.08
N GLU A 203 -8.57 -1.91 -25.17
CA GLU A 203 -8.98 -2.49 -26.45
C GLU A 203 -8.05 -3.63 -26.85
N GLU A 204 -8.57 -4.62 -27.60
CA GLU A 204 -7.73 -5.66 -28.20
C GLU A 204 -6.67 -5.02 -29.12
N GLY A 205 -5.44 -5.53 -29.07
CA GLY A 205 -4.33 -4.99 -29.85
C GLY A 205 -3.60 -3.80 -29.21
N THR A 206 -4.03 -3.33 -28.03
CA THR A 206 -3.36 -2.23 -27.32
C THR A 206 -2.39 -2.73 -26.26
N PHE A 207 -1.56 -1.81 -25.74
CA PHE A 207 -0.63 -2.07 -24.64
C PHE A 207 -1.10 -1.32 -23.40
N VAL A 208 -1.18 -2.01 -22.27
CA VAL A 208 -1.68 -1.47 -21.00
C VAL A 208 -0.70 -1.83 -19.88
N SER A 209 -0.51 -0.94 -18.91
CA SER A 209 0.27 -1.26 -17.71
C SER A 209 -0.59 -2.08 -16.75
N GLY A 210 -0.03 -3.13 -16.17
CA GLY A 210 -0.71 -3.94 -15.16
C GLY A 210 0.19 -4.37 -14.01
N VAL A 211 -0.41 -4.75 -12.88
CA VAL A 211 0.29 -5.20 -11.68
C VAL A 211 0.06 -6.69 -11.46
N ILE A 212 1.12 -7.46 -11.27
CA ILE A 212 1.01 -8.90 -10.98
C ILE A 212 0.38 -9.08 -9.59
N LYS A 213 -0.81 -9.66 -9.54
CA LYS A 213 -1.58 -9.89 -8.31
C LYS A 213 -1.44 -11.29 -7.76
N ASN A 214 -1.35 -12.31 -8.59
CA ASN A 214 -1.15 -13.66 -8.07
C ASN A 214 -0.59 -14.61 -9.11
N LYS A 215 0.03 -15.69 -8.65
CA LYS A 215 0.32 -16.86 -9.49
C LYS A 215 -0.89 -17.79 -9.44
N ILE A 216 -1.34 -18.20 -10.61
CA ILE A 216 -2.40 -19.21 -10.77
C ILE A 216 -1.80 -20.44 -11.44
N SER A 217 -2.49 -21.58 -11.41
CA SER A 217 -1.97 -22.86 -11.91
C SER A 217 -1.42 -22.80 -13.34
N ASN A 218 -1.98 -21.91 -14.18
CA ASN A 218 -1.66 -21.80 -15.61
C ASN A 218 -1.05 -20.44 -16.01
N GLY A 219 -0.49 -19.67 -15.07
CA GLY A 219 0.12 -18.39 -15.39
C GLY A 219 0.12 -17.38 -14.25
N VAL A 220 -0.03 -16.10 -14.60
CA VAL A 220 -0.12 -14.99 -13.66
C VAL A 220 -1.39 -14.17 -13.92
N LEU A 221 -2.02 -13.74 -12.83
CA LEU A 221 -3.14 -12.82 -12.85
C LEU A 221 -2.61 -11.39 -12.71
N ILE A 222 -2.95 -10.52 -13.65
CA ILE A 222 -2.45 -9.15 -13.74
C ILE A 222 -3.65 -8.21 -13.65
N GLU A 223 -3.65 -7.29 -12.69
CA GLU A 223 -4.64 -6.22 -12.64
C GLU A 223 -4.25 -5.11 -13.63
N LEU A 224 -5.11 -4.84 -14.61
CA LEU A 224 -4.90 -3.86 -15.68
C LEU A 224 -5.56 -2.51 -15.35
N ASN A 225 -6.68 -2.59 -14.64
CA ASN A 225 -7.42 -1.47 -14.07
C ASN A 225 -8.21 -1.98 -12.86
N GLU A 226 -8.82 -1.08 -12.09
CA GLU A 226 -9.65 -1.44 -10.94
C GLU A 226 -10.74 -2.46 -11.35
N HIS A 227 -10.73 -3.64 -10.71
CA HIS A 227 -11.57 -4.80 -11.03
C HIS A 227 -11.43 -5.39 -12.45
N VAL A 228 -10.54 -4.88 -13.29
CA VAL A 228 -10.25 -5.41 -14.63
C VAL A 228 -8.94 -6.19 -14.61
N ARG A 229 -9.03 -7.51 -14.78
CA ARG A 229 -7.88 -8.42 -14.67
C ARG A 229 -7.63 -9.17 -15.97
N GLY A 230 -6.36 -9.28 -16.33
CA GLY A 230 -5.86 -10.09 -17.44
C GLY A 230 -5.10 -11.32 -16.95
N ILE A 231 -5.15 -12.39 -17.73
CA ILE A 231 -4.38 -13.61 -17.50
C ILE A 231 -3.26 -13.68 -18.54
N ALA A 232 -2.03 -13.86 -18.07
CA ALA A 232 -0.85 -14.05 -18.91
C ALA A 232 -0.13 -15.35 -18.55
N ASN A 233 0.66 -15.88 -19.49
CA ASN A 233 1.64 -16.90 -19.15
C ASN A 233 2.70 -16.30 -18.20
N TYR A 234 3.26 -17.13 -17.33
CA TYR A 234 4.35 -16.70 -16.45
C TYR A 234 5.57 -16.26 -17.28
N TYR A 235 6.06 -15.05 -17.02
CA TYR A 235 7.28 -14.53 -17.63
C TYR A 235 8.45 -14.63 -16.63
N LYS A 236 9.56 -15.24 -17.07
CA LYS A 236 10.72 -15.49 -16.19
C LYS A 236 11.32 -14.17 -15.70
N GLY A 237 11.44 -14.03 -14.38
CA GLY A 237 11.98 -12.82 -13.74
C GLY A 237 10.92 -11.86 -13.20
N THR A 238 9.63 -12.21 -13.28
CA THR A 238 8.53 -11.43 -12.70
C THR A 238 8.03 -12.01 -11.36
N SER A 239 7.66 -11.13 -10.44
CA SER A 239 7.25 -11.40 -9.05
C SER A 239 5.91 -10.73 -8.71
N TYR A 240 5.31 -11.15 -7.59
CA TYR A 240 4.10 -10.50 -7.06
C TYR A 240 4.36 -9.01 -6.81
N GLY A 241 3.44 -8.16 -7.24
CA GLY A 241 3.53 -6.69 -7.10
C GLY A 241 4.30 -6.00 -8.21
N ASP A 242 4.96 -6.72 -9.11
CA ASP A 242 5.66 -6.13 -10.25
C ASP A 242 4.68 -5.44 -11.20
N VAL A 243 5.07 -4.26 -11.68
CA VAL A 243 4.38 -3.53 -12.75
C VAL A 243 4.94 -4.02 -14.08
N VAL A 244 4.08 -4.43 -14.99
CA VAL A 244 4.43 -4.97 -16.31
C VAL A 244 3.63 -4.28 -17.40
N THR A 245 4.24 -4.11 -18.59
CA THR A 245 3.50 -3.74 -19.79
C THR A 245 2.90 -5.01 -20.39
N VAL A 246 1.61 -5.00 -20.69
CA VAL A 246 0.92 -6.13 -21.29
C VAL A 246 0.27 -5.75 -22.60
N TYR A 247 0.38 -6.63 -23.58
CA TYR A 247 -0.36 -6.57 -24.83
C TYR A 247 -1.71 -7.28 -24.66
N ILE A 248 -2.79 -6.61 -25.02
CA ILE A 248 -4.16 -7.13 -24.92
C ILE A 248 -4.43 -8.04 -26.13
N LYS A 249 -4.28 -9.35 -25.94
CA LYS A 249 -4.48 -10.34 -27.03
C LYS A 249 -5.94 -10.52 -27.38
N LYS A 250 -6.78 -10.64 -26.37
CA LYS A 250 -8.20 -10.93 -26.54
C LYS A 250 -8.99 -10.49 -25.32
N ILE A 251 -10.10 -9.80 -25.55
CA ILE A 251 -11.10 -9.43 -24.56
C ILE A 251 -12.33 -10.28 -24.85
N ASP A 252 -12.77 -11.04 -23.87
CA ASP A 252 -14.09 -11.63 -23.87
C ASP A 252 -14.99 -10.76 -22.98
N PRO A 253 -15.78 -9.83 -23.56
CA PRO A 253 -16.62 -8.92 -22.78
C PRO A 253 -17.80 -9.64 -22.11
N VAL A 254 -18.23 -10.77 -22.67
CA VAL A 254 -19.33 -11.58 -22.12
C VAL A 254 -18.86 -12.31 -20.86
N LYS A 255 -17.65 -12.89 -20.90
CA LYS A 255 -17.05 -13.62 -19.77
C LYS A 255 -16.21 -12.71 -18.86
N LYS A 256 -16.02 -11.46 -19.24
CA LYS A 256 -15.12 -10.46 -18.61
C LYS A 256 -13.73 -11.01 -18.31
N ARG A 257 -13.19 -11.68 -19.31
CA ARG A 257 -11.85 -12.26 -19.29
C ARG A 257 -11.00 -11.53 -20.29
N ILE A 258 -9.76 -11.27 -19.90
CA ILE A 258 -8.79 -10.68 -20.81
C ILE A 258 -7.61 -11.62 -20.87
N LYS A 259 -7.27 -12.08 -22.06
CA LYS A 259 -6.02 -12.78 -22.32
C LYS A 259 -4.99 -11.73 -22.70
N VAL A 260 -3.89 -11.69 -21.97
CA VAL A 260 -2.82 -10.72 -22.21
C VAL A 260 -1.49 -11.45 -22.36
N GLU A 261 -0.53 -10.76 -22.97
CA GLU A 261 0.87 -11.20 -23.03
C GLU A 261 1.73 -10.14 -22.38
N ILE A 262 2.63 -10.55 -21.48
CA ILE A 262 3.63 -9.63 -20.93
C ILE A 262 4.61 -9.30 -22.05
N VAL A 263 4.74 -8.02 -22.36
CA VAL A 263 5.70 -7.53 -23.35
C VAL A 263 6.78 -6.74 -22.63
N THR A 264 8.00 -7.25 -22.68
CA THR A 264 9.19 -6.57 -22.15
C THR A 264 9.86 -5.81 -23.29
N ASP A 265 9.78 -4.48 -23.23
CA ASP A 265 10.45 -3.42 -24.01
C ASP A 265 10.66 -3.59 -25.53
N ASP A 266 9.83 -2.90 -26.33
CA ASP A 266 10.13 -2.61 -27.75
C ASP A 266 10.47 -1.11 -27.92
N TYR A 267 11.75 -0.80 -27.71
CA TYR A 267 12.42 0.50 -27.87
C TYR A 267 12.50 1.00 -29.34
N GLU A 268 12.09 0.18 -30.32
CA GLU A 268 12.24 0.51 -31.75
C GLU A 268 11.14 1.39 -32.35
N PHE A 269 9.94 1.40 -31.75
CA PHE A 269 8.81 2.23 -32.23
C PHE A 269 9.09 3.73 -32.13
N TYR A 270 9.80 4.16 -31.08
CA TYR A 270 10.09 5.57 -30.78
C TYR A 270 11.15 6.22 -31.68
N LYS A 271 11.81 5.44 -32.56
CA LYS A 271 12.85 5.96 -33.45
C LYS A 271 12.28 6.65 -34.69
N LYS A 272 11.07 6.27 -35.14
CA LYS A 272 10.43 6.81 -36.36
C LYS A 272 9.79 8.18 -36.22
N GLU A 273 9.35 8.57 -35.02
CA GLU A 273 8.70 9.89 -34.79
C GLU A 273 9.69 11.04 -34.54
N LYS A 274 10.98 10.74 -34.43
CA LYS A 274 12.03 11.71 -34.08
C LYS A 274 12.44 12.62 -35.24
N GLU A 275 12.08 12.28 -36.47
CA GLU A 275 12.47 13.02 -37.68
C GLU A 275 11.44 14.09 -38.09
N ASP A 276 10.17 13.96 -37.71
CA ASP A 276 9.10 14.87 -38.15
C ASP A 276 8.83 16.07 -37.21
N PHE A 277 9.44 16.11 -36.02
CA PHE A 277 9.12 17.13 -34.99
C PHE A 277 10.09 18.31 -34.90
N LYS A 278 11.02 18.47 -35.85
CA LYS A 278 12.03 19.56 -35.83
C LYS A 278 11.59 20.89 -36.44
N GLU A 279 10.40 20.99 -37.02
CA GLU A 279 9.88 22.26 -37.52
C GLU A 279 8.49 22.55 -36.95
N LYS A 280 8.45 23.31 -35.84
CA LYS A 280 7.43 24.32 -35.47
C LYS A 280 7.40 24.49 -33.95
N THR A 281 8.05 25.55 -33.48
CA THR A 281 7.43 26.70 -32.77
C THR A 281 8.47 27.44 -31.95
N LYS A 282 8.84 28.63 -32.46
CA LYS A 282 9.39 29.74 -31.68
C LYS A 282 8.22 30.54 -31.08
N ASP A 283 8.51 31.11 -29.91
CA ASP A 283 7.88 32.26 -29.26
C ASP A 283 6.50 32.14 -28.60
N ASN A 284 6.48 32.27 -27.26
CA ASN A 284 6.17 33.54 -26.57
C ASN A 284 6.17 33.34 -25.04
N ILE A 285 6.98 34.13 -24.33
CA ILE A 285 7.04 34.23 -22.86
C ILE A 285 6.72 35.67 -22.51
N ILE A 286 5.67 35.90 -21.71
CA ILE A 286 5.38 37.20 -21.11
C ILE A 286 5.39 37.05 -19.59
N GLY A 287 6.08 37.98 -18.91
CA GLY A 287 5.94 38.28 -17.48
C GLY A 287 6.93 37.57 -16.53
N LYS A 288 8.19 38.03 -16.45
CA LYS A 288 9.09 37.70 -15.32
C LYS A 288 8.99 38.82 -14.26
N LYS A 289 8.58 38.48 -13.03
CA LYS A 289 9.15 39.12 -11.84
C LYS A 289 10.53 38.49 -11.60
N ASP A 290 11.52 39.31 -11.26
CA ASP A 290 12.91 38.88 -11.14
C ASP A 290 13.12 38.00 -9.90
N ASN A 291 13.00 36.68 -10.08
CA ASN A 291 13.23 35.64 -9.07
C ASN A 291 14.72 35.27 -8.92
N SER A 292 15.65 36.18 -9.23
CA SER A 292 17.10 35.90 -9.28
C SER A 292 17.75 35.75 -7.89
N ARG A 293 17.20 36.37 -6.84
CA ARG A 293 17.72 36.27 -5.47
C ARG A 293 17.20 35.01 -4.77
N ARG A 294 18.04 33.98 -4.73
CA ARG A 294 17.87 32.79 -3.88
C ARG A 294 18.26 33.15 -2.45
N TRP A 295 17.77 32.40 -1.46
CA TRP A 295 18.30 32.50 -0.09
C TRP A 295 19.82 32.25 -0.12
N GLU A 296 20.62 33.31 0.00
CA GLU A 296 22.08 33.22 0.08
C GLU A 296 22.54 33.23 1.55
N GLY A 297 23.54 32.38 1.84
CA GLY A 297 24.40 32.53 3.02
C GLY A 297 23.96 31.86 4.32
N SER A 298 22.68 31.86 4.70
CA SER A 298 22.26 31.50 6.09
C SER A 298 21.83 30.05 6.33
N PHE A 299 21.71 29.21 5.29
CA PHE A 299 21.22 27.82 5.41
C PHE A 299 22.27 26.75 5.05
N LYS A 300 23.56 27.13 4.98
CA LYS A 300 24.66 26.23 4.64
C LYS A 300 24.86 25.20 5.76
N GLY A 301 24.19 24.06 5.66
CA GLY A 301 24.21 23.04 6.73
C GLY A 301 22.84 22.45 7.06
N LYS A 302 21.76 23.18 6.77
CA LYS A 302 20.37 22.83 7.15
C LYS A 302 19.59 22.11 6.06
N SER A 303 18.49 21.45 6.44
CA SER A 303 17.55 20.83 5.51
C SER A 303 17.11 21.80 4.39
N PRO A 304 16.92 21.34 3.14
CA PRO A 304 16.29 22.16 2.11
C PRO A 304 14.84 22.53 2.45
N PHE A 305 14.18 21.78 3.33
CA PHE A 305 12.80 21.97 3.78
C PHE A 305 12.72 22.55 5.20
N VAL A 306 13.76 23.26 5.66
CA VAL A 306 13.79 24.00 6.93
C VAL A 306 12.73 25.10 6.95
N ILE A 307 12.07 25.34 8.10
CA ILE A 307 11.14 26.46 8.24
C ILE A 307 11.90 27.78 8.29
N VAL A 308 11.46 28.75 7.49
CA VAL A 308 12.05 30.10 7.44
C VAL A 308 11.07 31.11 8.01
N GLN A 309 11.55 31.94 8.93
CA GLN A 309 10.71 32.93 9.58
C GLN A 309 10.07 33.89 8.56
N GLY A 310 8.75 34.08 8.69
CA GLY A 310 7.96 34.95 7.82
C GLY A 310 7.75 34.43 6.40
N GLU A 311 8.14 33.19 6.08
CA GLU A 311 7.94 32.66 4.74
C GLU A 311 6.46 32.46 4.40
N GLN A 312 6.12 32.75 3.15
CA GLN A 312 4.82 32.56 2.58
C GLN A 312 4.91 31.63 1.37
N ARG A 313 3.81 30.95 1.07
CA ARG A 313 3.66 30.17 -0.15
C ARG A 313 3.21 31.10 -1.27
N GLU A 314 3.91 31.04 -2.41
CA GLU A 314 3.52 31.71 -3.64
C GLU A 314 3.19 30.68 -4.74
N ILE A 315 2.02 30.80 -5.35
CA ILE A 315 1.57 29.93 -6.45
C ILE A 315 2.01 30.55 -7.78
N GLU A 316 2.56 29.73 -8.67
CA GLU A 316 2.90 30.13 -10.03
C GLU A 316 1.73 29.81 -10.98
N HIS A 317 1.29 30.82 -11.72
CA HIS A 317 0.24 30.68 -12.72
C HIS A 317 0.83 30.43 -14.11
N PHE A 318 0.25 29.48 -14.86
CA PHE A 318 0.70 29.11 -16.20
C PHE A 318 -0.45 29.24 -17.21
N GLY A 319 -0.24 30.04 -18.27
CA GLY A 319 -1.21 30.17 -19.35
C GLY A 319 -2.44 30.97 -18.96
N ASN A 320 -3.58 30.65 -19.57
CA ASN A 320 -4.87 31.29 -19.31
C ASN A 320 -5.46 30.83 -17.97
N ASP A 321 -6.28 31.69 -17.36
CA ASP A 321 -6.88 31.46 -16.04
C ASP A 321 -7.79 30.22 -15.98
N TYR A 322 -8.27 29.74 -17.13
CA TYR A 322 -9.18 28.60 -17.21
C TYR A 322 -8.83 27.65 -18.35
N VAL A 323 -8.77 26.35 -18.05
CA VAL A 323 -8.67 25.26 -19.03
C VAL A 323 -9.90 24.36 -18.90
N SER A 324 -10.71 24.30 -19.94
CA SER A 324 -11.96 23.52 -19.94
C SER A 324 -11.68 22.00 -19.96
N ILE A 325 -12.60 21.23 -19.38
CA ILE A 325 -12.53 19.76 -19.42
C ILE A 325 -12.58 19.21 -20.86
N TYR A 326 -13.29 19.87 -21.77
CA TYR A 326 -13.32 19.49 -23.19
C TYR A 326 -11.95 19.58 -23.86
N GLN A 327 -11.14 20.60 -23.50
CA GLN A 327 -9.77 20.70 -23.98
C GLN A 327 -8.90 19.55 -23.46
N ILE A 328 -9.09 19.16 -22.19
CA ILE A 328 -8.39 18.01 -21.61
C ILE A 328 -8.79 16.71 -22.30
N ILE A 329 -10.09 16.48 -22.52
CA ILE A 329 -10.59 15.31 -23.25
C ILE A 329 -10.02 15.28 -24.68
N PHE A 330 -9.99 16.42 -25.36
CA PHE A 330 -9.37 16.54 -26.67
C PHE A 330 -7.89 16.14 -26.62
N ASP A 331 -7.13 16.67 -25.67
CA ASP A 331 -5.69 16.38 -25.53
C ASP A 331 -5.42 14.90 -25.20
N VAL A 332 -6.30 14.24 -24.44
CA VAL A 332 -6.23 12.80 -24.18
C VAL A 332 -6.50 12.01 -25.46
N LYS A 333 -7.60 12.32 -26.18
CA LYS A 333 -7.97 11.64 -27.45
C LYS A 333 -6.89 11.73 -28.52
N HIS A 334 -6.12 12.82 -28.53
CA HIS A 334 -5.03 13.05 -29.49
C HIS A 334 -3.65 12.69 -28.92
N ASN A 335 -3.59 11.98 -27.79
CA ASN A 335 -2.35 11.49 -27.17
C ASN A 335 -1.36 12.59 -26.72
N TYR A 336 -1.81 13.85 -26.62
CA TYR A 336 -1.04 14.95 -26.03
C TYR A 336 -0.94 14.84 -24.52
N ILE A 337 -1.96 14.26 -23.89
CA ILE A 337 -1.90 13.73 -22.52
C ILE A 337 -1.87 12.21 -22.64
N ASN A 338 -0.77 11.61 -22.21
CA ASN A 338 -0.47 10.19 -22.35
C ASN A 338 0.16 9.64 -21.06
N GLU A 339 0.62 8.39 -21.07
CA GLU A 339 1.03 7.65 -19.87
C GLU A 339 2.08 8.35 -19.00
N ILE A 340 3.03 9.11 -19.56
CA ILE A 340 3.99 9.86 -18.72
C ILE A 340 3.28 10.92 -17.86
N HIS A 341 2.23 11.55 -18.39
CA HIS A 341 1.47 12.56 -17.68
C HIS A 341 0.64 11.90 -16.58
N TYR A 342 -0.06 10.80 -16.89
CA TYR A 342 -0.78 10.02 -15.89
C TYR A 342 0.13 9.55 -14.77
N LYS A 343 1.32 9.04 -15.08
CA LYS A 343 2.30 8.62 -14.08
C LYS A 343 2.77 9.76 -13.20
N ILE A 344 2.99 10.96 -13.76
CA ILE A 344 3.27 12.17 -12.97
C ILE A 344 2.09 12.47 -12.02
N LEU A 345 0.85 12.44 -12.52
CA LEU A 345 -0.33 12.72 -11.72
C LEU A 345 -0.52 11.70 -10.60
N GLU A 346 -0.33 10.41 -10.86
CA GLU A 346 -0.37 9.34 -9.84
C GLU A 346 0.67 9.57 -8.74
N ILE A 347 1.91 9.89 -9.12
CA ILE A 347 2.99 10.18 -8.16
C ILE A 347 2.60 11.37 -7.30
N VAL A 348 2.19 12.49 -7.91
CA VAL A 348 1.82 13.71 -7.20
C VAL A 348 0.59 13.47 -6.31
N ASN A 349 -0.40 12.72 -6.78
CA ASN A 349 -1.59 12.38 -6.01
C ASN A 349 -1.25 11.53 -4.77
N LYS A 350 -0.40 10.51 -4.90
CA LYS A 350 0.02 9.66 -3.78
C LYS A 350 0.87 10.42 -2.76
N HIS A 351 1.75 11.31 -3.22
CA HIS A 351 2.74 11.98 -2.37
C HIS A 351 2.32 13.40 -1.95
N ARG A 352 1.19 13.89 -2.46
CA ARG A 352 0.54 15.20 -2.24
C ARG A 352 1.36 16.43 -2.66
N TYR A 353 2.57 16.57 -2.12
CA TYR A 353 3.52 17.65 -2.44
C TYR A 353 4.89 17.08 -2.79
N VAL A 354 5.35 17.31 -4.01
CA VAL A 354 6.61 16.72 -4.50
C VAL A 354 7.45 17.74 -5.26
N THR A 355 8.77 17.58 -5.20
CA THR A 355 9.68 18.31 -6.10
C THR A 355 9.84 17.59 -7.43
N SER A 356 10.31 18.30 -8.46
CA SER A 356 10.68 17.67 -9.73
C SER A 356 11.72 16.56 -9.57
N LYS A 357 12.70 16.75 -8.67
CA LYS A 357 13.71 15.73 -8.35
C LYS A 357 13.07 14.48 -7.76
N GLN A 358 12.14 14.63 -6.81
CA GLN A 358 11.43 13.50 -6.22
C GLN A 358 10.56 12.76 -7.24
N ILE A 359 9.86 13.48 -8.14
CA ILE A 359 9.11 12.85 -9.23
C ILE A 359 10.05 12.01 -10.11
N THR A 360 11.18 12.58 -10.52
CA THR A 360 12.19 11.87 -11.32
C THR A 360 12.76 10.65 -10.59
N ASP A 361 13.11 10.81 -9.31
CA ASP A 361 13.66 9.73 -8.49
C ASP A 361 12.65 8.56 -8.38
N ILE A 362 11.36 8.86 -8.19
CA ILE A 362 10.28 7.85 -8.13
C ILE A 362 10.07 7.20 -9.50
N MET A 363 10.06 7.96 -10.60
CA MET A 363 9.94 7.42 -11.95
C MET A 363 11.07 6.45 -12.29
N ASN A 364 12.30 6.82 -11.93
CA ASN A 364 13.48 5.99 -12.15
C ASN A 364 13.43 4.71 -11.32
N TYR A 365 12.96 4.79 -10.06
CA TYR A 365 12.80 3.60 -9.21
C TYR A 365 11.84 2.59 -9.83
N TYR A 366 10.70 3.06 -10.35
CA TYR A 366 9.76 2.22 -11.10
C TYR A 366 10.18 1.93 -12.54
N LYS A 367 11.45 2.23 -12.90
CA LYS A 367 12.06 1.98 -14.21
C LYS A 367 11.22 2.45 -15.40
N PHE A 368 10.53 3.58 -15.24
CA PHE A 368 9.76 4.17 -16.33
C PHE A 368 10.74 4.70 -17.39
N ASP A 369 10.76 4.12 -18.60
CA ASP A 369 11.70 4.47 -19.69
C ASP A 369 11.48 5.91 -20.21
N THR A 370 12.09 6.86 -19.51
CA THR A 370 11.97 8.27 -19.83
C THR A 370 13.19 9.05 -19.37
N THR A 371 13.52 10.11 -20.10
CA THR A 371 14.61 11.01 -19.73
C THR A 371 14.11 12.11 -18.81
N GLN A 372 15.01 12.72 -18.04
CA GLN A 372 14.68 13.88 -17.20
C GLN A 372 14.08 15.02 -18.03
N GLU A 373 14.55 15.23 -19.25
CA GLU A 373 14.04 16.24 -20.19
C GLU A 373 12.59 15.93 -20.60
N ARG A 374 12.25 14.66 -20.85
CA ARG A 374 10.87 14.24 -21.16
C ARG A 374 9.95 14.48 -19.96
N ILE A 375 10.37 14.11 -18.75
CA ILE A 375 9.61 14.40 -17.51
C ILE A 375 9.37 15.90 -17.38
N LYS A 376 10.41 16.73 -17.53
CA LYS A 376 10.29 18.21 -17.45
C LYS A 376 9.30 18.77 -18.47
N ARG A 377 9.32 18.27 -19.72
CA ARG A 377 8.38 18.68 -20.77
C ARG A 377 6.95 18.27 -20.44
N ALA A 378 6.73 17.04 -20.01
CA ALA A 378 5.42 16.54 -19.60
C ALA A 378 4.86 17.34 -18.41
N MET A 379 5.69 17.61 -17.39
CA MET A 379 5.29 18.47 -16.27
C MET A 379 4.88 19.89 -16.73
N LYS A 380 5.56 20.46 -17.73
CA LYS A 380 5.20 21.77 -18.29
C LYS A 380 3.83 21.73 -18.98
N ILE A 381 3.50 20.63 -19.67
CA ILE A 381 2.17 20.40 -20.25
C ILE A 381 1.15 20.30 -19.12
N CYS A 382 1.40 19.48 -18.09
CA CYS A 382 0.52 19.34 -16.94
C CYS A 382 0.21 20.69 -16.26
N LEU A 383 1.21 21.56 -16.11
CA LEU A 383 1.01 22.91 -15.54
C LEU A 383 0.15 23.79 -16.44
N LYS A 384 0.45 23.87 -17.74
CA LYS A 384 -0.33 24.66 -18.71
C LYS A 384 -1.78 24.21 -18.82
N LYS A 385 -2.04 22.94 -18.55
CA LYS A 385 -3.37 22.33 -18.62
C LYS A 385 -4.08 22.28 -17.26
N GLN A 386 -3.51 22.92 -16.23
CA GLN A 386 -4.03 22.92 -14.85
C GLN A 386 -4.23 21.50 -14.27
N LEU A 387 -3.48 20.52 -14.77
CA LEU A 387 -3.43 19.17 -14.22
C LEU A 387 -2.55 19.13 -12.95
N LEU A 388 -1.56 20.00 -12.89
CA LEU A 388 -0.73 20.26 -11.73
C LEU A 388 -0.78 21.73 -11.36
N GLU A 389 -0.55 22.00 -10.09
CA GLU A 389 -0.22 23.33 -9.57
C GLU A 389 1.25 23.36 -9.17
N ARG A 390 1.88 24.54 -9.28
CA ARG A 390 3.27 24.74 -8.82
C ARG A 390 3.33 25.90 -7.86
N CYS A 391 4.03 25.71 -6.75
CA CYS A 391 4.31 26.79 -5.80
C CYS A 391 5.79 26.80 -5.38
N PHE A 392 6.15 27.86 -4.66
CA PHE A 392 7.44 28.01 -4.00
C PHE A 392 7.25 28.79 -2.69
N PHE A 393 8.31 28.85 -1.89
CA PHE A 393 8.30 29.61 -0.65
C PHE A 393 9.14 30.87 -0.80
N ALA A 394 8.65 32.00 -0.29
CA ALA A 394 9.34 33.27 -0.37
C ALA A 394 9.17 34.08 0.92
N ASN A 395 10.16 34.92 1.21
CA ASN A 395 10.08 35.98 2.19
C ASN A 395 10.84 37.21 1.67
N ASN A 396 10.92 38.28 2.46
CA ASN A 396 11.62 39.52 2.08
C ASN A 396 13.11 39.31 1.72
N GLY A 397 13.71 38.17 2.11
CA GLY A 397 15.12 37.83 1.87
C GLY A 397 15.39 36.87 0.71
N GLY A 398 14.36 36.45 -0.05
CA GLY A 398 14.51 35.59 -1.23
C GLY A 398 13.50 34.44 -1.29
N CYS A 399 13.74 33.49 -2.20
CA CYS A 399 12.86 32.33 -2.41
C CYS A 399 13.58 30.98 -2.27
N SER A 400 12.77 29.94 -2.07
CA SER A 400 13.22 28.54 -2.02
C SER A 400 13.90 28.13 -3.33
N SER A 401 14.98 27.36 -3.22
CA SER A 401 15.77 26.89 -4.37
C SER A 401 15.05 25.82 -5.22
N TYR A 402 13.96 25.26 -4.70
CA TYR A 402 13.14 24.24 -5.35
C TYR A 402 11.72 24.75 -5.56
N LYS A 403 11.00 24.06 -6.44
CA LYS A 403 9.58 24.24 -6.69
C LYS A 403 8.83 23.01 -6.23
N VAL A 404 7.60 23.22 -5.79
CA VAL A 404 6.71 22.18 -5.26
C VAL A 404 5.55 22.02 -6.22
N TYR A 405 5.21 20.77 -6.51
CA TYR A 405 4.11 20.37 -7.36
C TYR A 405 3.04 19.68 -6.54
N SER A 406 1.79 20.09 -6.73
CA SER A 406 0.60 19.46 -6.17
C SER A 406 -0.39 19.17 -7.29
N LEU A 407 -1.37 18.31 -7.01
CA LEU A 407 -2.39 17.97 -7.99
C LEU A 407 -3.27 19.21 -8.26
N GLY A 408 -3.59 19.47 -9.52
CA GLY A 408 -4.56 20.50 -9.89
C GLY A 408 -5.96 19.89 -10.08
N LYS A 409 -6.98 20.74 -10.13
CA LYS A 409 -8.38 20.33 -10.31
C LYS A 409 -8.57 19.38 -11.51
N ASN A 410 -8.07 19.76 -12.69
CA ASN A 410 -8.24 18.95 -13.90
C ASN A 410 -7.48 17.62 -13.81
N GLY A 411 -6.34 17.58 -13.09
CA GLY A 411 -5.58 16.37 -12.86
C GLY A 411 -6.30 15.41 -11.91
N ALA A 412 -6.96 15.96 -10.89
CA ALA A 412 -7.82 15.20 -9.99
C ALA A 412 -9.01 14.58 -10.73
N ASP A 413 -9.67 15.35 -11.57
CA ASP A 413 -10.78 14.86 -12.39
C ASP A 413 -10.30 13.77 -13.36
N LEU A 414 -9.16 13.98 -14.01
CA LEU A 414 -8.57 12.99 -14.92
C LEU A 414 -8.21 11.67 -14.23
N LEU A 415 -7.68 11.72 -13.00
CA LEU A 415 -7.44 10.50 -12.21
C LEU A 415 -8.75 9.81 -11.83
N ARG A 416 -9.77 10.56 -11.41
CA ARG A 416 -11.10 10.01 -11.09
C ARG A 416 -11.74 9.33 -12.30
N TYR A 417 -11.58 9.89 -13.50
CA TYR A 417 -12.08 9.26 -14.74
C TYR A 417 -11.41 7.91 -15.02
N ARG A 418 -10.14 7.70 -14.62
CA ARG A 418 -9.45 6.41 -14.71
C ARG A 418 -9.75 5.45 -13.54
N GLY A 419 -10.74 5.76 -12.69
CA GLY A 419 -11.06 4.95 -11.50
C GLY A 419 -10.08 5.15 -10.33
N ASN A 420 -9.12 6.08 -10.43
CA ASN A 420 -8.18 6.33 -9.35
C ASN A 420 -8.78 7.26 -8.29
N LYS A 421 -8.58 6.90 -7.01
CA LYS A 421 -8.88 7.79 -5.88
C LYS A 421 -8.02 9.04 -5.96
N SER A 422 -8.65 10.22 -6.00
CA SER A 422 -7.95 11.50 -5.90
C SER A 422 -7.96 12.02 -4.46
N TYR A 423 -6.79 12.45 -3.98
CA TYR A 423 -6.60 13.09 -2.69
C TYR A 423 -6.62 14.62 -2.77
N TRP A 424 -6.92 15.18 -3.94
CA TRP A 424 -7.00 16.62 -4.15
C TRP A 424 -8.11 17.26 -3.32
N ASN A 425 -7.79 18.40 -2.70
CA ASN A 425 -8.73 19.19 -1.92
C ASN A 425 -8.57 20.68 -2.30
N PRO A 426 -9.67 21.41 -2.61
CA PRO A 426 -9.62 22.85 -2.91
C PRO A 426 -8.89 23.70 -1.86
N LEU A 427 -8.95 23.30 -0.59
CA LEU A 427 -8.28 23.97 0.53
C LEU A 427 -6.76 23.75 0.55
N GLU A 428 -6.21 22.89 -0.31
CA GLU A 428 -4.77 22.74 -0.44
C GLU A 428 -4.09 24.03 -0.87
N SER A 429 -4.78 24.94 -1.56
CA SER A 429 -4.25 26.23 -2.00
C SER A 429 -3.81 27.14 -0.84
N VAL A 430 -4.43 26.99 0.34
CA VAL A 430 -4.13 27.78 1.55
C VAL A 430 -3.27 27.02 2.58
N GLU A 431 -2.76 25.84 2.22
CA GLU A 431 -1.94 25.04 3.12
C GLU A 431 -0.62 25.77 3.48
N LYS A 432 -0.32 25.83 4.78
CA LYS A 432 0.85 26.55 5.31
C LYS A 432 2.18 25.89 4.93
N PRO A 433 3.28 26.65 4.81
CA PRO A 433 4.61 26.14 4.48
C PRO A 433 5.08 24.97 5.34
N ASP A 434 4.77 24.98 6.65
CA ASP A 434 5.20 23.94 7.59
C ASP A 434 4.67 22.55 7.25
N LYS A 435 3.39 22.46 6.89
CA LYS A 435 2.77 21.19 6.50
C LYS A 435 3.30 20.70 5.16
N ILE A 436 3.48 21.59 4.18
CA ILE A 436 4.00 21.22 2.86
C ILE A 436 5.45 20.71 3.00
N LYS A 437 6.29 21.43 3.74
CA LYS A 437 7.69 21.04 3.99
C LYS A 437 7.83 19.74 4.77
N LYS A 438 6.92 19.48 5.73
CA LYS A 438 6.84 18.18 6.40
C LYS A 438 6.57 17.04 5.41
N VAL A 439 5.64 17.23 4.47
CA VAL A 439 5.35 16.23 3.42
C VAL A 439 6.53 16.05 2.47
N LEU A 440 7.18 17.14 2.04
CA LEU A 440 8.35 17.08 1.16
C LEU A 440 9.51 16.31 1.79
N ALA A 441 9.77 16.52 3.07
CA ALA A 441 10.78 15.78 3.81
C ALA A 441 10.41 14.30 4.03
N THR A 442 9.13 14.02 4.26
CA THR A 442 8.62 12.63 4.28
C THR A 442 8.90 11.93 2.95
N ASN A 443 8.61 12.61 1.83
CA ASN A 443 8.88 12.10 0.50
C ASN A 443 10.38 11.95 0.21
N GLN A 444 11.22 12.80 0.81
CA GLN A 444 12.67 12.67 0.71
C GLN A 444 13.17 11.37 1.34
N ILE A 445 12.67 11.00 2.53
CA ILE A 445 12.99 9.71 3.17
C ILE A 445 12.63 8.55 2.24
N ILE A 446 11.42 8.55 1.69
CA ILE A 446 10.94 7.48 0.80
C ILE A 446 11.83 7.36 -0.45
N THR A 447 12.13 8.48 -1.11
CA THR A 447 13.01 8.46 -2.29
C THR A 447 14.43 8.04 -1.95
N ALA A 448 14.91 8.28 -0.73
CA ALA A 448 16.20 7.81 -0.27
C ALA A 448 16.23 6.28 -0.17
N TYR A 449 15.23 5.67 0.48
CA TYR A 449 15.09 4.21 0.52
C TYR A 449 14.99 3.60 -0.88
N MET A 450 14.13 4.14 -1.75
CA MET A 450 13.99 3.67 -3.13
C MET A 450 15.33 3.63 -3.89
N LYS A 451 16.20 4.61 -3.65
CA LYS A 451 17.45 4.76 -4.40
C LYS A 451 18.64 4.05 -3.80
N CYS A 452 18.67 3.95 -2.47
CA CYS A 452 19.89 3.63 -1.73
C CYS A 452 19.78 2.32 -0.96
N SER A 453 18.57 1.83 -0.68
CA SER A 453 18.36 0.59 0.06
C SER A 453 18.11 -0.55 -0.92
N HIS A 454 18.99 -1.55 -0.87
CA HIS A 454 18.85 -2.79 -1.64
C HIS A 454 17.75 -3.71 -1.08
N ASP A 455 17.35 -3.50 0.17
CA ASP A 455 16.37 -4.30 0.89
C ASP A 455 14.98 -3.62 0.98
N PHE A 456 14.75 -2.51 0.28
CA PHE A 456 13.49 -1.78 0.32
C PHE A 456 12.35 -2.57 -0.35
N LYS A 457 11.24 -2.77 0.38
CA LYS A 457 10.07 -3.51 -0.11
C LYS A 457 8.87 -2.61 -0.43
N ASN A 458 8.45 -1.80 0.54
CA ASN A 458 7.20 -1.05 0.43
C ASN A 458 7.17 0.16 1.38
N TYR A 459 6.22 1.08 1.16
CA TYR A 459 5.99 2.24 1.99
C TYR A 459 4.53 2.70 2.00
N TYR A 460 4.16 3.36 3.10
CA TYR A 460 2.88 4.06 3.25
C TYR A 460 3.13 5.46 3.82
N ILE A 461 2.33 6.43 3.38
CA ILE A 461 2.44 7.84 3.78
C ILE A 461 1.21 8.19 4.60
N ASN A 462 1.37 8.96 5.69
CA ASN A 462 0.24 9.46 6.49
C ASN A 462 -0.69 8.35 7.01
N GLN A 463 -0.15 7.15 7.27
CA GLN A 463 -0.92 5.99 7.69
C GLN A 463 -1.35 6.12 9.17
N ILE A 464 -2.60 5.77 9.45
CA ILE A 464 -3.14 5.75 10.81
C ILE A 464 -2.80 4.41 11.46
N ILE A 465 -2.19 4.48 12.64
CA ILE A 465 -1.91 3.34 13.53
C ILE A 465 -2.79 3.50 14.78
N THR A 466 -3.59 2.48 15.05
CA THR A 466 -4.51 2.40 16.20
C THR A 466 -4.27 1.09 16.93
N ALA A 467 -3.97 1.16 18.23
CA ALA A 467 -3.91 0.01 19.12
C ALA A 467 -5.32 -0.40 19.55
N LYS A 468 -5.71 -1.66 19.29
CA LYS A 468 -7.12 -2.09 19.23
C LYS A 468 -7.74 -2.57 20.54
N GLU A 469 -6.99 -2.97 21.56
CA GLU A 469 -7.58 -3.13 22.90
C GLU A 469 -8.09 -1.72 23.28
N ASP A 470 -9.41 -1.51 23.32
CA ASP A 470 -10.12 -0.27 23.67
C ASP A 470 -9.77 1.05 22.95
N ASP A 471 -9.23 1.01 21.72
CA ASP A 471 -8.74 2.21 21.00
C ASP A 471 -7.77 3.06 21.87
N ILE A 472 -6.96 2.40 22.72
CA ILE A 472 -6.06 3.00 23.73
C ILE A 472 -5.27 4.21 23.21
N ALA A 473 -4.79 4.11 21.96
CA ALA A 473 -4.07 5.20 21.32
C ALA A 473 -4.20 5.14 19.79
N THR A 474 -4.31 6.33 19.18
CA THR A 474 -4.25 6.51 17.73
C THR A 474 -3.23 7.59 17.35
N VAL A 475 -2.39 7.25 16.38
CA VAL A 475 -1.37 8.12 15.80
C VAL A 475 -1.43 8.06 14.27
N ARG A 476 -0.94 9.11 13.62
CA ARG A 476 -0.77 9.14 12.16
C ARG A 476 0.71 9.30 11.85
N ALA A 477 1.35 8.23 11.40
CA ALA A 477 2.78 8.25 11.04
C ALA A 477 3.02 9.06 9.77
N SER A 478 4.15 9.78 9.72
CA SER A 478 4.52 10.53 8.52
C SER A 478 4.82 9.56 7.38
N ALA A 479 5.67 8.56 7.63
CA ALA A 479 5.87 7.42 6.73
C ALA A 479 6.02 6.12 7.52
N ILE A 480 5.64 5.02 6.88
CA ILE A 480 5.97 3.66 7.30
C ILE A 480 6.78 3.03 6.16
N ILE A 481 7.94 2.48 6.47
CA ILE A 481 8.86 1.86 5.51
C ILE A 481 9.06 0.40 5.89
N TYR A 482 8.92 -0.49 4.91
CA TYR A 482 9.17 -1.92 5.05
C TYR A 482 10.43 -2.29 4.27
N THR A 483 11.37 -2.94 4.94
CA THR A 483 12.57 -3.51 4.30
C THR A 483 12.67 -5.01 4.57
N GLU A 484 13.62 -5.71 3.95
CA GLU A 484 13.87 -7.12 4.28
C GLU A 484 14.35 -7.29 5.72
N GLN A 485 15.14 -6.32 6.20
CA GLN A 485 15.77 -6.39 7.51
C GLN A 485 14.92 -5.80 8.63
N ASN A 486 14.29 -4.65 8.41
CA ASN A 486 13.58 -3.90 9.45
C ASN A 486 12.37 -3.15 8.89
N ASP A 487 11.38 -2.93 9.76
CA ASP A 487 10.31 -1.98 9.50
C ASP A 487 10.61 -0.67 10.24
N TYR A 488 10.16 0.45 9.70
CA TYR A 488 10.39 1.77 10.28
C TYR A 488 9.10 2.57 10.32
N VAL A 489 8.86 3.23 11.45
CA VAL A 489 7.82 4.25 11.62
C VAL A 489 8.52 5.59 11.75
N TYR A 490 8.35 6.44 10.75
CA TYR A 490 8.95 7.76 10.69
C TYR A 490 8.00 8.85 11.13
N GLU A 491 8.52 9.79 11.92
CA GLU A 491 7.86 11.03 12.24
C GLU A 491 8.73 12.24 11.87
N VAL A 492 8.23 13.07 10.95
CA VAL A 492 8.95 14.27 10.50
C VAL A 492 8.52 15.48 11.33
N ILE A 493 9.50 16.18 11.92
CA ILE A 493 9.27 17.31 12.82
C ILE A 493 9.87 18.59 12.24
N ARG A 494 9.09 19.67 12.22
CA ARG A 494 9.49 20.98 11.68
C ARG A 494 9.25 22.06 12.72
N ARG A 495 10.14 23.05 12.82
CA ARG A 495 10.11 24.14 13.82
C ARG A 495 8.98 25.13 13.49
N LYS A 496 7.75 24.73 13.78
CA LYS A 496 6.55 25.58 13.71
C LYS A 496 6.11 25.99 15.10
N GLU A 497 5.19 26.94 15.20
CA GLU A 497 4.60 27.32 16.49
C GLU A 497 4.05 26.09 17.25
N ASN A 498 4.38 25.98 18.54
CA ASN A 498 3.97 24.90 19.45
C ASN A 498 4.38 23.47 19.01
N TRP A 499 5.45 23.32 18.22
CA TRP A 499 5.91 22.01 17.74
C TRP A 499 6.33 21.06 18.88
N GLU A 500 6.93 21.59 19.95
CA GLU A 500 7.41 20.83 21.13
C GLU A 500 6.26 20.11 21.84
N LYS A 501 5.22 20.86 22.23
CA LYS A 501 4.02 20.29 22.86
C LYS A 501 3.34 19.26 21.96
N CYS A 502 3.19 19.58 20.66
CA CYS A 502 2.60 18.66 19.69
C CYS A 502 3.42 17.37 19.54
N LEU A 503 4.75 17.46 19.65
CA LEU A 503 5.63 16.31 19.62
C LEU A 503 5.46 15.45 20.87
N CYS A 504 5.57 16.02 22.08
CA CYS A 504 5.37 15.30 23.34
C CYS A 504 4.02 14.57 23.37
N ASP A 505 2.92 15.27 23.07
CA ASP A 505 1.57 14.69 23.04
C ASP A 505 1.45 13.54 22.02
N LYS A 506 2.21 13.61 20.92
CA LYS A 506 2.23 12.56 19.90
C LYS A 506 3.10 11.38 20.33
N LEU A 507 4.25 11.62 20.95
CA LEU A 507 5.14 10.56 21.43
C LEU A 507 4.53 9.77 22.59
N THR A 508 3.80 10.41 23.50
CA THR A 508 3.03 9.69 24.54
C THR A 508 2.02 8.72 23.93
N ARG A 509 1.42 9.06 22.78
CA ARG A 509 0.54 8.13 22.05
C ARG A 509 1.33 7.06 21.30
N TYR A 510 2.49 7.39 20.74
CA TYR A 510 3.37 6.39 20.16
C TYR A 510 3.85 5.37 21.18
N GLU A 511 4.21 5.78 22.39
CA GLU A 511 4.60 4.87 23.48
C GLU A 511 3.52 3.81 23.71
N LYS A 512 2.26 4.22 23.87
CA LYS A 512 1.11 3.30 24.01
C LYS A 512 0.89 2.42 22.77
N VAL A 513 1.10 2.95 21.57
CA VAL A 513 1.00 2.17 20.32
C VAL A 513 2.12 1.13 20.23
N PHE A 514 3.34 1.48 20.66
CA PHE A 514 4.50 0.59 20.63
C PHE A 514 4.47 -0.46 21.74
N GLU A 515 3.88 -0.14 22.89
CA GLU A 515 3.53 -1.11 23.93
C GLU A 515 2.57 -2.19 23.41
N ASN A 516 1.66 -1.81 22.50
CA ASN A 516 0.62 -2.68 21.95
C ASN A 516 0.82 -2.94 20.45
N ILE A 517 2.08 -2.95 19.97
CA ILE A 517 2.37 -2.94 18.53
C ILE A 517 1.86 -4.20 17.82
N GLU A 518 1.75 -5.30 18.55
CA GLU A 518 1.21 -6.57 18.06
C GLU A 518 -0.31 -6.53 17.83
N PHE A 519 -1.01 -5.59 18.45
CA PHE A 519 -2.47 -5.47 18.41
C PHE A 519 -2.91 -4.18 17.73
N THR A 520 -2.20 -3.76 16.69
CA THR A 520 -2.61 -2.58 15.92
C THR A 520 -3.50 -2.94 14.73
N ASN A 521 -4.13 -1.93 14.13
CA ASN A 521 -4.82 -2.06 12.84
C ASN A 521 -3.88 -2.32 11.66
N LEU A 522 -2.57 -2.15 11.84
CA LEU A 522 -1.56 -2.46 10.84
C LEU A 522 -0.81 -3.72 11.24
N GLU A 523 -0.36 -4.45 10.23
CA GLU A 523 0.58 -5.54 10.45
C GLU A 523 1.96 -5.13 9.99
N PHE A 524 2.94 -5.45 10.83
CA PHE A 524 4.35 -5.26 10.54
C PHE A 524 5.01 -6.60 10.19
N ASP A 525 5.99 -6.61 9.30
CA ASP A 525 6.84 -7.76 9.00
C ASP A 525 7.86 -8.01 10.13
N LYS A 526 8.30 -6.93 10.79
CA LYS A 526 9.29 -6.91 11.86
C LYS A 526 8.85 -5.95 12.98
N LYS A 527 9.47 -6.02 14.16
CA LYS A 527 9.25 -4.98 15.19
C LYS A 527 9.69 -3.65 14.58
N PRO A 528 8.81 -2.66 14.41
CA PRO A 528 9.19 -1.42 13.76
C PRO A 528 10.15 -0.63 14.64
N LYS A 529 11.13 0.03 14.02
CA LYS A 529 11.97 1.04 14.66
C LYS A 529 11.33 2.40 14.52
N PHE A 530 11.27 3.16 15.60
CA PHE A 530 10.74 4.53 15.55
C PHE A 530 11.87 5.52 15.22
N VAL A 531 11.65 6.37 14.23
CA VAL A 531 12.66 7.32 13.76
C VAL A 531 12.08 8.72 13.64
N ILE A 532 12.70 9.69 14.31
CA ILE A 532 12.40 11.11 14.16
C ILE A 532 13.29 11.71 13.08
N CYS A 533 12.69 12.45 12.15
CA CYS A 533 13.41 13.25 11.17
C CYS A 533 13.26 14.74 11.47
N GLY A 534 14.30 15.32 12.09
CA GLY A 534 14.43 16.76 12.29
C GLY A 534 14.96 17.49 11.04
N GLU A 535 14.96 18.82 11.12
CA GLU A 535 15.49 19.72 10.09
C GLU A 535 17.02 19.69 10.03
N ASP A 536 17.66 19.54 11.18
CA ASP A 536 19.09 19.52 11.39
C ASP A 536 19.45 18.77 12.68
N LYS A 537 20.75 18.54 12.90
CA LYS A 537 21.23 17.81 14.09
C LYS A 537 20.95 18.58 15.37
N GLU A 538 20.97 19.92 15.33
CA GLU A 538 20.65 20.79 16.46
C GLU A 538 19.22 20.57 16.93
N GLN A 539 18.25 20.52 16.00
CA GLN A 539 16.85 20.22 16.35
C GLN A 539 16.72 18.83 16.97
N ASN A 540 17.44 17.83 16.48
CA ASN A 540 17.36 16.49 17.07
C ASN A 540 17.93 16.47 18.49
N ILE A 541 18.94 17.29 18.81
CA ILE A 541 19.44 17.47 20.19
C ILE A 541 18.39 18.17 21.04
N GLU A 542 17.77 19.26 20.55
CA GLU A 542 16.66 19.95 21.22
C GLU A 542 15.52 18.98 21.55
N ILE A 543 15.16 18.12 20.58
CA ILE A 543 14.16 17.06 20.78
C ILE A 543 14.63 16.10 21.87
N SER A 544 15.86 15.59 21.77
CA SER A 544 16.39 14.66 22.78
C SER A 544 16.37 15.25 24.18
N ASP A 545 16.74 16.52 24.34
CA ASP A 545 16.72 17.23 25.62
C ASP A 545 15.29 17.44 26.15
N LEU A 546 14.34 17.79 25.28
CA LEU A 546 12.92 17.90 25.63
C LEU A 546 12.36 16.58 26.18
N LEU A 547 12.84 15.45 25.67
CA LEU A 547 12.35 14.12 26.03
C LEU A 547 13.01 13.52 27.29
N LYS A 548 14.10 14.11 27.82
CA LYS A 548 14.77 13.60 29.04
C LYS A 548 13.86 13.51 30.27
N GLY A 549 12.81 14.34 30.32
CA GLY A 549 11.81 14.32 31.39
C GLY A 549 10.66 13.32 31.18
N MET A 550 10.67 12.55 30.09
CA MET A 550 9.62 11.59 29.74
C MET A 550 10.12 10.15 29.91
N ASP A 551 9.27 9.28 30.44
CA ASP A 551 9.58 7.85 30.61
C ASP A 551 9.00 7.06 29.41
N PHE A 552 9.87 6.72 28.46
CA PHE A 552 9.54 5.86 27.32
C PHE A 552 10.18 4.48 27.52
N LYS A 553 9.36 3.47 27.82
CA LYS A 553 9.83 2.09 28.05
C LYS A 553 9.82 1.26 26.79
N ASN A 554 8.86 1.53 25.90
CA ASN A 554 8.58 0.74 24.72
C ASN A 554 9.05 1.42 23.43
N LEU A 555 9.23 2.74 23.46
CA LEU A 555 9.63 3.56 22.32
C LEU A 555 11.12 3.89 22.37
N ARG A 556 11.95 3.10 21.69
CA ARG A 556 13.34 3.47 21.38
C ARG A 556 13.36 4.47 20.22
N ILE A 557 13.77 5.71 20.50
CA ILE A 557 13.76 6.80 19.52
C ILE A 557 15.12 6.87 18.81
N LEU A 558 15.10 6.64 17.49
CA LEU A 558 16.23 6.91 16.60
C LEU A 558 16.04 8.25 15.90
N TYR A 559 17.11 8.80 15.36
CA TYR A 559 17.11 10.12 14.73
C TYR A 559 17.70 10.06 13.32
N THR A 560 17.21 10.94 12.45
CA THR A 560 17.80 11.25 11.15
C THR A 560 17.58 12.73 10.81
N VAL A 561 18.21 13.18 9.73
CA VAL A 561 18.00 14.52 9.16
C VAL A 561 17.93 14.41 7.64
N ASP A 562 17.24 15.34 6.98
CA ASP A 562 17.03 15.30 5.53
C ASP A 562 18.32 15.14 4.71
N LYS A 563 19.44 15.69 5.18
CA LYS A 563 20.74 15.59 4.49
C LYS A 563 21.38 14.22 4.54
N LEU A 564 21.11 13.44 5.59
CA LEU A 564 21.60 12.09 5.68
C LEU A 564 20.79 11.14 4.79
N ASN A 565 19.55 11.53 4.46
CA ASN A 565 18.68 10.84 3.50
C ASN A 565 19.05 11.16 2.03
N LEU A 566 20.36 11.26 1.76
CA LEU A 566 20.95 11.43 0.44
C LEU A 566 21.87 10.24 0.17
N VAL A 567 22.02 9.91 -1.12
CA VAL A 567 22.74 8.71 -1.60
C VAL A 567 24.10 8.52 -0.93
N GLU A 568 24.88 9.60 -0.81
CA GLU A 568 26.24 9.57 -0.29
C GLU A 568 26.36 9.17 1.19
N ASN A 569 25.28 9.28 1.97
CA ASN A 569 25.33 9.13 3.44
C ASN A 569 24.26 8.17 3.98
N PHE A 570 23.51 7.49 3.11
CA PHE A 570 22.28 6.80 3.50
C PHE A 570 22.50 5.64 4.47
N GLU A 571 23.56 4.84 4.30
CA GLU A 571 23.84 3.66 5.13
C GLU A 571 23.98 3.99 6.63
N ASN A 572 24.45 5.19 6.95
CA ASN A 572 24.60 5.70 8.32
C ASN A 572 23.64 6.85 8.62
N SER A 573 22.48 6.88 7.93
CA SER A 573 21.57 8.01 8.02
C SER A 573 20.74 8.06 9.30
N ILE A 574 20.63 6.92 9.99
CA ILE A 574 19.91 6.76 11.25
C ILE A 574 20.94 6.66 12.37
N TYR A 575 20.75 7.42 13.44
CA TYR A 575 21.66 7.48 14.56
C TYR A 575 20.91 7.63 15.89
N GLU A 576 21.65 7.47 16.99
CA GLU A 576 21.17 7.70 18.35
C GLU A 576 21.80 8.94 18.94
N ILE A 577 21.07 9.63 19.80
CA ILE A 577 21.60 10.69 20.66
C ILE A 577 21.69 10.07 22.06
N LYS A 578 22.88 10.15 22.64
CA LYS A 578 23.17 9.63 23.98
C LYS A 578 22.80 10.64 25.06
#